data_AF-A0A944BYZ7-F1
#
_entry.id   AF-A0A944BYZ7-F1
#
_cell.length_a   1.000
_cell.length_b   1.000
_cell.length_c   1.000
_cell.angle_alpha   90.00
_cell.angle_beta   90.00
_cell.angle_gamma   90.00
#
_symmetry.space_group_name_H-M   'P 1'
#
loop_
_entity.id
_entity.type
_entity.pdbx_description
1 polymer ?
#
loop_
_entity_poly.entity_id
_entity_poly.type
_entity_poly.pdbx_seq_one_letter_code
_entity_poly.pdbx_strand_id
1 'polypeptide(L)'
;MKTILISLLMLTATVARAQITIAEPKFEQEATIVMNDTAGVELQLEYAKQKRTENVGTAILFGEGNKSLYYEISGAKSPVTLSNDCYEKDLQLIFSWSDNRLSPKRLIQIFPLEIQKKRRIYNVGDYDVVSNTETYGQENCVKFTAEKYGTHSYLITIPKSELMALRDGNLNEAKKFGKQYLIHIIAPATNNTSATECFLTFGIEKPTLPQLNYMNTLHKRAQK
;
A
#
# COMPACT_ATOMS: atom_id res chain seq x y z
N MET A 1 -12.40 38.43 -55.30
CA MET A 1 -12.40 37.05 -54.75
C MET A 1 -10.98 36.54 -54.75
N LYS A 2 -10.43 36.21 -53.58
CA LYS A 2 -9.33 35.24 -53.35
C LYS A 2 -8.93 35.33 -51.86
N THR A 3 -9.75 34.71 -51.03
CA THR A 3 -9.44 34.43 -49.63
C THR A 3 -8.40 33.32 -49.61
N ILE A 4 -7.18 33.63 -49.17
CA ILE A 4 -6.13 32.64 -48.93
C ILE A 4 -6.44 32.01 -47.56
N LEU A 5 -6.91 30.77 -47.59
CA LEU A 5 -7.20 29.96 -46.41
C LEU A 5 -5.88 29.36 -45.89
N ILE A 6 -5.32 29.93 -44.81
CA ILE A 6 -4.19 29.32 -44.11
C ILE A 6 -4.74 28.25 -43.17
N SER A 7 -4.60 26.99 -43.60
CA SER A 7 -4.91 25.80 -42.80
C SER A 7 -3.91 25.68 -41.65
N LEU A 8 -4.41 25.83 -40.41
CA LEU A 8 -3.67 25.61 -39.18
C LEU A 8 -3.62 24.10 -38.88
N LEU A 9 -2.52 23.45 -39.25
CA LEU A 9 -2.25 22.05 -38.89
C LEU A 9 -1.85 21.99 -37.40
N MET A 10 -2.83 21.82 -36.51
CA MET A 10 -2.63 21.50 -35.11
C MET A 10 -1.96 20.13 -34.99
N LEU A 11 -0.64 20.10 -34.87
CA LEU A 11 0.13 18.91 -34.54
C LEU A 11 -0.11 18.58 -33.06
N THR A 12 -1.16 17.81 -32.77
CA THR A 12 -1.37 17.25 -31.44
C THR A 12 -0.32 16.17 -31.22
N ALA A 13 0.72 16.49 -30.46
CA ALA A 13 1.66 15.51 -29.93
C ALA A 13 0.86 14.59 -28.99
N THR A 14 0.37 13.48 -29.53
CA THR A 14 -0.12 12.37 -28.72
C THR A 14 1.09 11.77 -28.03
N VAL A 15 1.29 12.16 -26.77
CA VAL A 15 2.14 11.40 -25.86
C VAL A 15 1.53 10.01 -25.75
N ALA A 16 2.07 9.07 -26.53
CA ALA A 16 1.77 7.66 -26.37
C ALA A 16 2.17 7.28 -24.94
N ARG A 17 1.17 7.16 -24.06
CA ARG A 17 1.39 6.51 -22.77
C ARG A 17 1.74 5.07 -23.08
N ALA A 18 2.90 4.62 -22.61
CA ALA A 18 3.25 3.22 -22.71
C ALA A 18 2.13 2.41 -22.06
N GLN A 19 1.55 1.49 -22.82
CA GLN A 19 0.42 0.70 -22.37
C GLN A 19 0.96 -0.51 -21.64
N ILE A 20 0.53 -0.70 -20.38
CA ILE A 20 0.83 -1.91 -19.63
C ILE A 20 0.16 -3.09 -20.33
N THR A 21 0.93 -4.15 -20.60
CA THR A 21 0.53 -5.36 -21.34
C THR A 21 0.60 -6.62 -20.48
N ILE A 22 0.84 -6.48 -19.17
CA ILE A 22 0.86 -7.58 -18.21
C ILE A 22 -0.53 -8.21 -18.15
N ALA A 23 -0.61 -9.54 -18.16
CA ALA A 23 -1.89 -10.24 -18.05
C ALA A 23 -2.55 -10.00 -16.68
N GLU A 24 -3.88 -10.09 -16.63
CA GLU A 24 -4.61 -10.11 -15.35
C GLU A 24 -4.17 -11.33 -14.51
N PRO A 25 -4.05 -11.21 -13.17
CA PRO A 25 -3.86 -12.36 -12.29
C PRO A 25 -4.94 -13.43 -12.52
N LYS A 26 -4.57 -14.70 -12.36
CA LYS A 26 -5.44 -15.83 -12.75
C LYS A 26 -6.60 -16.03 -11.80
N PHE A 27 -6.41 -15.72 -10.52
CA PHE A 27 -7.44 -15.89 -9.50
C PHE A 27 -7.81 -14.55 -8.86
N GLU A 28 -9.05 -14.48 -8.36
CA GLU A 28 -9.49 -13.35 -7.55
C GLU A 28 -8.59 -13.20 -6.31
N GLN A 29 -8.42 -11.96 -5.84
CA GLN A 29 -7.64 -11.65 -4.66
C GLN A 29 -6.13 -11.91 -4.80
N GLU A 30 -5.65 -12.12 -6.02
CA GLU A 30 -4.24 -12.07 -6.36
C GLU A 30 -3.84 -10.68 -6.89
N ALA A 31 -2.57 -10.33 -6.73
CA ALA A 31 -2.04 -9.09 -7.27
C ALA A 31 -0.67 -9.29 -7.92
N THR A 32 -0.38 -8.48 -8.93
CA THR A 32 0.91 -8.39 -9.58
C THR A 32 1.44 -6.96 -9.50
N ILE A 33 2.62 -6.77 -8.92
CA ILE A 33 3.33 -5.48 -8.98
C ILE A 33 3.85 -5.27 -10.39
N VAL A 34 3.60 -4.09 -10.96
CA VAL A 34 4.10 -3.70 -12.28
C VAL A 34 5.55 -3.23 -12.15
N MET A 35 6.48 -3.98 -12.72
CA MET A 35 7.91 -3.60 -12.73
C MET A 35 8.25 -2.72 -13.93
N ASN A 36 7.65 -3.05 -15.08
CA ASN A 36 7.65 -2.26 -16.32
C ASN A 36 6.39 -2.61 -17.14
N ASP A 37 6.25 -2.05 -18.33
CA ASP A 37 5.05 -2.20 -19.17
C ASP A 37 4.74 -3.63 -19.62
N THR A 38 5.69 -4.57 -19.49
CA THR A 38 5.58 -5.95 -19.97
C THR A 38 5.83 -7.00 -18.90
N ALA A 39 6.36 -6.61 -17.74
CA ALA A 39 6.78 -7.53 -16.70
C ALA A 39 6.31 -7.07 -15.32
N GLY A 40 5.85 -8.05 -14.54
CA GLY A 40 5.44 -7.85 -13.15
C GLY A 40 5.92 -8.96 -12.23
N VAL A 41 5.73 -8.75 -10.94
CA VAL A 41 6.03 -9.72 -9.88
C VAL A 41 4.75 -10.02 -9.11
N GLU A 42 4.35 -11.29 -9.09
CA GLU A 42 3.18 -11.75 -8.35
C GLU A 42 3.42 -11.63 -6.84
N LEU A 43 2.44 -11.06 -6.13
CA LEU A 43 2.43 -11.02 -4.68
C LEU A 43 2.10 -12.38 -4.10
N GLN A 44 2.78 -12.72 -3.02
CA GLN A 44 2.53 -13.96 -2.30
C GLN A 44 1.55 -13.74 -1.16
N LEU A 45 0.61 -14.67 -1.03
CA LEU A 45 -0.32 -14.72 0.08
C LEU A 45 0.41 -15.06 1.38
N GLU A 46 0.18 -14.26 2.41
CA GLU A 46 0.67 -14.49 3.76
C GLU A 46 -0.48 -14.54 4.75
N TYR A 47 -0.37 -15.45 5.70
CA TYR A 47 -1.36 -15.64 6.75
C TYR A 47 -1.01 -14.77 7.96
N ALA A 48 -1.98 -13.97 8.43
CA ALA A 48 -1.83 -13.25 9.68
C ALA A 48 -2.70 -13.86 10.78
N LYS A 49 -2.16 -13.81 12.00
CA LYS A 49 -2.88 -14.17 13.21
C LYS A 49 -3.44 -12.90 13.82
N GLN A 50 -4.76 -12.83 13.94
CA GLN A 50 -5.40 -11.79 14.74
C GLN A 50 -5.02 -11.99 16.22
N LYS A 51 -4.59 -10.92 16.86
CA LYS A 51 -4.18 -10.89 18.26
C LYS A 51 -4.84 -9.74 18.96
N ARG A 52 -5.17 -9.96 20.23
CA ARG A 52 -5.63 -8.94 21.14
C ARG A 52 -4.67 -8.91 22.31
N THR A 53 -4.09 -7.75 22.58
CA THR A 53 -3.37 -7.55 23.85
C THR A 53 -4.36 -6.94 24.82
N GLU A 54 -4.52 -7.58 25.97
CA GLU A 54 -5.18 -7.00 27.14
C GLU A 54 -4.07 -6.76 28.17
N ASN A 55 -3.83 -5.50 28.54
CA ASN A 55 -2.85 -5.21 29.58
C ASN A 55 -3.50 -5.47 30.96
N VAL A 56 -3.56 -6.74 31.36
CA VAL A 56 -4.26 -7.18 32.58
C VAL A 56 -3.61 -6.64 33.86
N GLY A 57 -2.30 -6.36 33.84
CA GLY A 57 -1.55 -5.88 35.01
C GLY A 57 -1.92 -4.48 35.49
N THR A 58 -2.23 -3.54 34.58
CA THR A 58 -2.66 -2.17 34.93
C THR A 58 -4.15 -2.11 35.28
N ALA A 59 -4.98 -3.00 34.72
CA ALA A 59 -6.39 -3.11 35.06
C ALA A 59 -6.61 -3.58 36.51
N ILE A 60 -5.76 -4.49 37.01
CA ILE A 60 -5.86 -5.02 38.37
C ILE A 60 -5.32 -4.03 39.42
N LEU A 61 -4.30 -3.22 39.08
CA LEU A 61 -3.66 -2.31 40.04
C LEU A 61 -4.20 -0.87 40.02
N PHE A 62 -4.72 -0.39 38.88
CA PHE A 62 -5.10 1.01 38.67
C PHE A 62 -6.44 1.21 37.95
N GLY A 63 -7.13 0.13 37.55
CA GLY A 63 -8.40 0.22 36.80
C GLY A 63 -8.22 0.61 35.31
N GLU A 64 -6.99 0.70 34.80
CA GLU A 64 -6.68 1.14 33.45
C GLU A 64 -6.30 -0.05 32.55
N GLY A 65 -7.15 -0.39 31.59
CA GLY A 65 -6.89 -1.46 30.62
C GLY A 65 -6.88 -0.94 29.19
N ASN A 66 -5.71 -0.75 28.57
CA ASN A 66 -5.65 -0.53 27.12
C ASN A 66 -5.81 -1.87 26.39
N LYS A 67 -6.72 -1.91 25.41
CA LYS A 67 -6.91 -3.06 24.53
C LYS A 67 -6.47 -2.69 23.12
N SER A 68 -5.57 -3.48 22.55
CA SER A 68 -5.11 -3.30 21.17
C SER A 68 -5.48 -4.52 20.34
N LEU A 69 -6.03 -4.28 19.14
CA LEU A 69 -6.33 -5.30 18.15
C LEU A 69 -5.34 -5.18 16.99
N TYR A 70 -4.59 -6.24 16.70
CA TYR A 70 -3.61 -6.23 15.63
C TYR A 70 -3.54 -7.57 14.89
N TYR A 71 -3.07 -7.52 13.65
CA TYR A 71 -2.68 -8.71 12.88
C TYR A 71 -1.18 -8.89 12.94
N GLU A 72 -0.76 -10.11 13.24
CA GLU A 72 0.63 -10.52 13.29
C GLU A 72 0.95 -11.43 12.10
N ILE A 73 1.91 -11.02 11.27
CA ILE A 73 2.47 -11.81 10.17
C ILE A 73 3.87 -12.27 10.58
N SER A 74 4.16 -13.55 10.32
CA SER A 74 5.47 -14.12 10.64
C SER A 74 6.57 -13.58 9.71
N GLY A 75 7.79 -13.49 10.24
CA GLY A 75 8.95 -13.03 9.48
C GLY A 75 9.14 -11.53 9.51
N ALA A 76 10.41 -11.11 9.43
CA ALA A 76 10.80 -9.70 9.43
C ALA A 76 10.74 -9.06 8.04
N LYS A 77 10.49 -9.84 6.99
CA LYS A 77 10.50 -9.43 5.57
C LYS A 77 9.38 -10.12 4.82
N SER A 78 8.81 -9.40 3.87
CA SER A 78 7.87 -9.92 2.88
C SER A 78 8.60 -10.83 1.90
N PRO A 79 7.93 -11.87 1.38
CA PRO A 79 8.47 -12.70 0.30
C PRO A 79 8.80 -11.89 -0.96
N VAL A 80 8.08 -10.79 -1.20
CA VAL A 80 8.33 -9.88 -2.33
C VAL A 80 8.95 -8.61 -1.78
N THR A 81 10.18 -8.31 -2.18
CA THR A 81 10.87 -7.08 -1.80
C THR A 81 11.34 -6.36 -3.06
N LEU A 82 10.86 -5.13 -3.22
CA LEU A 82 11.24 -4.24 -4.33
C LEU A 82 12.48 -3.44 -3.98
N SER A 83 13.25 -3.07 -5.00
CA SER A 83 14.36 -2.13 -4.87
C SER A 83 13.87 -0.72 -4.48
N ASN A 84 14.79 0.06 -3.90
CA ASN A 84 14.49 1.39 -3.37
C ASN A 84 14.25 2.48 -4.44
N ASP A 85 14.51 2.20 -5.71
CA ASP A 85 14.17 3.04 -6.85
C ASP A 85 12.64 3.21 -7.01
N CYS A 86 11.84 2.33 -6.40
CA CYS A 86 10.38 2.48 -6.34
C CYS A 86 9.92 3.79 -5.68
N TYR A 87 10.74 4.41 -4.83
CA TYR A 87 10.44 5.73 -4.26
C TYR A 87 10.61 6.89 -5.26
N GLU A 88 11.13 6.63 -6.46
CA GLU A 88 11.38 7.67 -7.47
C GLU A 88 10.24 7.82 -8.48
N LYS A 89 9.29 6.88 -8.51
CA LYS A 89 8.14 6.81 -9.42
C LYS A 89 6.88 6.38 -8.68
N ASP A 90 5.75 6.43 -9.37
CA ASP A 90 4.51 5.83 -8.86
C ASP A 90 4.66 4.30 -8.82
N LEU A 91 4.15 3.67 -7.77
CA LEU A 91 4.10 2.22 -7.67
C LEU A 91 2.75 1.72 -8.16
N GLN A 92 2.76 0.82 -9.12
CA GLN A 92 1.54 0.27 -9.71
C GLN A 92 1.42 -1.23 -9.42
N LEU A 93 0.20 -1.69 -9.19
CA LEU A 93 -0.12 -3.10 -9.05
C LEU A 93 -1.47 -3.41 -9.70
N ILE A 94 -1.56 -4.55 -10.36
CA ILE A 94 -2.78 -5.09 -10.94
C ILE A 94 -3.39 -6.00 -9.87
N PHE A 95 -4.59 -5.66 -9.41
CA PHE A 95 -5.33 -6.43 -8.41
C PHE A 95 -6.56 -7.06 -9.04
N SER A 96 -6.68 -8.38 -8.94
CA SER A 96 -7.79 -9.15 -9.50
C SER A 96 -8.96 -9.28 -8.52
N TRP A 97 -10.17 -9.17 -9.04
CA TRP A 97 -11.44 -9.32 -8.33
C TRP A 97 -12.48 -10.03 -9.21
N SER A 98 -13.68 -10.30 -8.68
CA SER A 98 -14.75 -10.99 -9.41
C SER A 98 -15.31 -10.20 -10.60
N ASP A 99 -15.33 -8.87 -10.48
CA ASP A 99 -15.62 -7.93 -11.55
C ASP A 99 -14.93 -6.59 -11.27
N ASN A 100 -14.92 -5.69 -12.25
CA ASN A 100 -14.37 -4.34 -12.07
C ASN A 100 -15.45 -3.24 -11.89
N ARG A 101 -16.61 -3.59 -11.32
CA ARG A 101 -17.77 -2.66 -11.19
C ARG A 101 -17.72 -1.85 -9.90
N LEU A 102 -17.25 -2.44 -8.81
CA LEU A 102 -17.16 -1.76 -7.53
C LEU A 102 -15.96 -0.82 -7.49
N SER A 103 -16.03 0.22 -6.65
CA SER A 103 -14.88 1.09 -6.45
C SER A 103 -13.81 0.34 -5.66
N PRO A 104 -12.54 0.30 -6.12
CA PRO A 104 -11.46 -0.36 -5.39
C PRO A 104 -11.25 0.18 -3.98
N LYS A 105 -11.55 1.46 -3.75
CA LYS A 105 -11.50 2.09 -2.41
C LYS A 105 -12.46 1.47 -1.40
N ARG A 106 -13.45 0.68 -1.85
CA ARG A 106 -14.38 -0.06 -0.99
C ARG A 106 -13.98 -1.53 -0.81
N LEU A 107 -13.02 -2.01 -1.61
CA LEU A 107 -12.58 -3.40 -1.67
C LEU A 107 -11.23 -3.60 -1.00
N ILE A 108 -10.32 -2.64 -1.13
CA ILE A 108 -8.95 -2.77 -0.66
C ILE A 108 -8.55 -1.61 0.25
N GLN A 109 -7.72 -1.94 1.22
CA GLN A 109 -6.95 -0.99 2.01
C GLN A 109 -5.48 -1.40 1.97
N ILE A 110 -4.59 -0.41 1.95
CA ILE A 110 -3.16 -0.64 1.96
C ILE A 110 -2.59 0.00 3.22
N PHE A 111 -1.83 -0.75 4.00
CA PHE A 111 -1.31 -0.33 5.29
C PHE A 111 0.21 -0.49 5.36
N PRO A 112 0.93 0.46 5.98
CA PRO A 112 2.30 0.20 6.40
C PRO A 112 2.31 -0.80 7.56
N LEU A 113 3.31 -1.68 7.56
CA LEU A 113 3.56 -2.65 8.63
C LEU A 113 4.67 -2.16 9.55
N GLU A 114 4.46 -2.31 10.85
CA GLU A 114 5.52 -2.19 11.84
C GLU A 114 6.32 -3.50 11.89
N ILE A 115 7.66 -3.44 11.87
CA ILE A 115 8.49 -4.64 11.96
C ILE A 115 8.93 -4.82 13.42
N GLN A 116 8.59 -5.92 14.06
CA GLN A 116 9.05 -6.21 15.42
C GLN A 116 9.86 -7.51 15.45
N LYS A 117 11.20 -7.36 15.48
CA LYS A 117 12.16 -8.47 15.50
C LYS A 117 11.94 -9.45 14.33
N LYS A 118 11.19 -10.53 14.57
CA LYS A 118 10.89 -11.62 13.61
C LYS A 118 9.43 -11.63 13.15
N ARG A 119 8.73 -10.51 13.30
CA ARG A 119 7.29 -10.39 13.06
C ARG A 119 6.98 -9.04 12.39
N ARG A 120 5.86 -8.98 11.70
CA ARG A 120 5.27 -7.76 11.13
C ARG A 120 3.89 -7.56 11.70
N ILE A 121 3.56 -6.32 12.06
CA ILE A 121 2.34 -5.99 12.79
C ILE A 121 1.58 -4.91 12.02
N TYR A 122 0.30 -5.15 11.84
CA TYR A 122 -0.68 -4.14 11.45
C TYR A 122 -1.62 -3.91 12.65
N ASN A 123 -1.59 -2.70 13.21
CA ASN A 123 -2.51 -2.30 14.26
C ASN A 123 -3.85 -1.86 13.64
N VAL A 124 -4.91 -2.59 13.94
CA VAL A 124 -6.27 -2.34 13.43
C VAL A 124 -6.93 -1.22 14.21
N GLY A 125 -6.61 -1.14 15.51
CA GLY A 125 -7.12 -0.09 16.36
C GLY A 125 -6.81 -0.33 17.83
N ASP A 126 -6.77 0.79 18.54
CA ASP A 126 -6.60 0.85 19.98
C ASP A 126 -7.90 1.32 20.62
N TYR A 127 -8.26 0.67 21.71
CA TYR A 127 -9.36 1.07 22.58
C TYR A 127 -8.80 1.49 23.93
N ASP A 128 -8.97 2.77 24.23
CA ASP A 128 -8.71 3.35 25.54
C ASP A 128 -9.99 3.29 26.37
N VAL A 129 -9.95 2.49 27.43
CA VAL A 129 -11.08 2.28 28.34
C VAL A 129 -11.39 3.52 29.18
N VAL A 130 -10.39 4.37 29.46
CA VAL A 130 -10.56 5.56 30.32
C VAL A 130 -11.24 6.68 29.55
N SER A 131 -10.78 6.93 28.33
CA SER A 131 -11.36 7.98 27.47
C SER A 131 -12.55 7.47 26.65
N ASN A 132 -12.88 6.18 26.75
CA ASN A 132 -13.86 5.48 25.90
C ASN A 132 -13.68 5.82 24.41
N THR A 133 -12.43 5.97 23.98
CA THR A 133 -12.08 6.39 22.63
C THR A 133 -11.55 5.19 21.86
N GLU A 134 -12.12 4.99 20.68
CA GLU A 134 -11.66 4.00 19.70
C GLU A 134 -10.87 4.75 18.62
N THR A 135 -9.61 4.39 18.43
CA THR A 135 -8.83 4.84 17.28
C THR A 135 -8.69 3.67 16.33
N TYR A 136 -9.30 3.78 15.15
CA TYR A 136 -9.18 2.77 14.10
C TYR A 136 -8.02 3.13 13.15
N GLY A 137 -7.30 2.12 12.67
CA GLY A 137 -6.14 2.23 11.80
C GLY A 137 -6.39 2.84 10.41
N GLN A 138 -7.58 3.43 10.16
CA GLN A 138 -7.90 4.12 8.90
C GLN A 138 -7.04 5.37 8.68
N GLU A 139 -6.59 6.05 9.73
CA GLU A 139 -5.76 7.26 9.61
C GLU A 139 -4.41 7.00 8.93
N ASN A 140 -3.94 5.75 8.98
CA ASN A 140 -2.64 5.33 8.44
C ASN A 140 -2.75 4.55 7.12
N CYS A 141 -3.90 4.59 6.45
CA CYS A 141 -4.06 4.00 5.11
C CYS A 141 -3.17 4.71 4.09
N VAL A 142 -2.43 3.93 3.31
CA VAL A 142 -1.70 4.41 2.14
C VAL A 142 -2.71 4.90 1.10
N LYS A 143 -2.54 6.15 0.66
CA LYS A 143 -3.39 6.74 -0.38
C LYS A 143 -3.06 6.15 -1.75
N PHE A 144 -4.08 5.81 -2.51
CA PHE A 144 -3.95 5.32 -3.88
C PHE A 144 -5.07 5.83 -4.79
N THR A 145 -4.81 5.82 -6.09
CA THR A 145 -5.82 5.90 -7.15
C THR A 145 -5.99 4.53 -7.78
N ALA A 146 -7.13 4.33 -8.44
CA ALA A 146 -7.42 3.07 -9.09
C ALA A 146 -8.25 3.31 -10.35
N GLU A 147 -7.96 2.55 -11.39
CA GLU A 147 -8.74 2.49 -12.62
C GLU A 147 -9.00 1.04 -13.02
N LYS A 148 -9.93 0.83 -13.95
CA LYS A 148 -10.23 -0.50 -14.46
C LYS A 148 -9.05 -1.03 -15.28
N TYR A 149 -8.74 -2.30 -15.10
CA TYR A 149 -7.71 -2.99 -15.87
C TYR A 149 -8.27 -4.29 -16.41
N GLY A 150 -8.34 -4.41 -17.73
CA GLY A 150 -8.99 -5.55 -18.36
C GLY A 150 -10.46 -5.70 -17.94
N THR A 151 -10.83 -6.92 -17.59
CA THR A 151 -12.22 -7.33 -17.35
C THR A 151 -12.54 -7.57 -15.88
N HIS A 152 -11.56 -8.07 -15.12
CA HIS A 152 -11.73 -8.53 -13.75
C HIS A 152 -10.74 -7.86 -12.78
N SER A 153 -9.93 -6.93 -13.26
CA SER A 153 -8.88 -6.33 -12.45
C SER A 153 -8.98 -4.81 -12.37
N TYR A 154 -8.18 -4.28 -11.45
CA TYR A 154 -7.94 -2.86 -11.28
C TYR A 154 -6.45 -2.58 -11.35
N LEU A 155 -6.08 -1.47 -11.97
CA LEU A 155 -4.75 -0.91 -11.87
C LEU A 155 -4.74 0.06 -10.69
N ILE A 156 -4.12 -0.35 -9.60
CA ILE A 156 -3.95 0.45 -8.40
C ILE A 156 -2.62 1.20 -8.52
N THR A 157 -2.65 2.51 -8.28
CA THR A 157 -1.46 3.37 -8.33
C THR A 157 -1.27 4.07 -6.98
N ILE A 158 -0.15 3.79 -6.33
CA ILE A 158 0.31 4.50 -5.15
C ILE A 158 1.24 5.63 -5.63
N PRO A 159 0.87 6.91 -5.42
CA PRO A 159 1.68 8.02 -5.88
C PRO A 159 3.06 8.01 -5.24
N LYS A 160 4.08 8.42 -6.00
CA LYS A 160 5.44 8.64 -5.50
C LYS A 160 5.45 9.50 -4.24
N SER A 161 4.67 10.58 -4.22
CA SER A 161 4.59 11.50 -3.07
C SER A 161 4.12 10.81 -1.80
N GLU A 162 3.18 9.87 -1.93
CA GLU A 162 2.69 9.05 -0.82
C GLU A 162 3.78 8.07 -0.35
N LEU A 163 4.46 7.38 -1.27
CA LEU A 163 5.58 6.50 -0.94
C LEU A 163 6.72 7.25 -0.24
N MET A 164 7.03 8.47 -0.68
CA MET A 164 8.03 9.33 -0.06
C MET A 164 7.60 9.82 1.33
N ALA A 165 6.35 10.27 1.48
CA ALA A 165 5.80 10.68 2.78
C ALA A 165 5.84 9.53 3.78
N LEU A 166 5.52 8.32 3.30
CA LEU A 166 5.67 7.10 4.09
C LEU A 166 7.15 6.91 4.41
N ARG A 167 8.07 6.80 3.45
CA ARG A 167 9.52 6.64 3.68
C ARG A 167 10.08 7.59 4.75
N ASP A 168 9.76 8.87 4.63
CA ASP A 168 10.37 9.97 5.39
C ASP A 168 9.73 10.24 6.75
N GLY A 169 8.62 9.54 7.07
CA GLY A 169 7.71 9.76 8.19
C GLY A 169 8.24 10.69 9.28
N ASN A 170 7.54 11.83 9.47
CA ASN A 170 7.71 12.82 10.54
C ASN A 170 8.80 12.42 11.56
N LEU A 171 10.03 12.90 11.32
CA LEU A 171 11.39 12.41 11.67
C LEU A 171 11.66 11.66 13.01
N ASN A 172 10.69 11.54 13.91
CA ASN A 172 10.79 10.84 15.18
C ASN A 172 10.31 9.37 15.13
N GLU A 173 9.45 8.98 14.18
CA GLU A 173 8.96 7.59 14.05
C GLU A 173 9.76 6.74 13.03
N ALA A 174 10.43 7.39 12.07
CA ALA A 174 11.19 6.72 11.00
C ALA A 174 12.48 6.00 11.46
N LYS A 175 12.79 5.98 12.76
CA LYS A 175 14.09 5.50 13.26
C LYS A 175 14.32 3.99 13.20
N LYS A 176 13.39 3.14 12.73
CA LYS A 176 13.62 1.68 12.80
C LYS A 176 13.36 0.77 11.59
N PHE A 177 12.72 1.16 10.48
CA PHE A 177 12.25 0.13 9.53
C PHE A 177 12.55 0.38 8.05
N GLY A 178 12.93 -0.69 7.34
CA GLY A 178 12.63 -0.80 5.91
C GLY A 178 11.12 -1.01 5.82
N LYS A 179 10.41 -0.11 5.14
CA LYS A 179 8.94 -0.13 5.17
C LYS A 179 8.44 -1.34 4.39
N GLN A 180 7.49 -2.02 5.00
CA GLN A 180 6.72 -3.08 4.35
C GLN A 180 5.27 -2.68 4.34
N TYR A 181 4.59 -3.15 3.32
CA TYR A 181 3.24 -2.79 2.99
C TYR A 181 2.40 -4.05 2.98
N LEU A 182 1.20 -3.90 3.50
CA LEU A 182 0.15 -4.90 3.58
C LEU A 182 -1.00 -4.43 2.70
N ILE A 183 -1.44 -5.26 1.77
CA ILE A 183 -2.72 -5.06 1.09
C ILE A 183 -3.73 -5.92 1.83
N HIS A 184 -4.62 -5.25 2.56
CA HIS A 184 -5.76 -5.87 3.20
C HIS A 184 -6.96 -5.79 2.25
N ILE A 185 -7.55 -6.94 1.99
CA ILE A 185 -8.75 -7.07 1.17
C ILE A 185 -9.94 -7.05 2.11
N ILE A 186 -10.77 -6.02 2.02
CA ILE A 186 -12.05 -5.96 2.72
C ILE A 186 -13.03 -6.84 1.95
N ALA A 187 -13.03 -8.14 2.27
CA ALA A 187 -14.11 -9.00 1.82
C ALA A 187 -15.43 -8.53 2.48
N PRO A 188 -16.55 -8.46 1.75
CA PRO A 188 -17.84 -8.30 2.40
C PRO A 188 -18.02 -9.48 3.36
N ALA A 189 -18.21 -9.17 4.64
CA ALA A 189 -18.24 -10.14 5.72
C ALA A 189 -19.21 -11.29 5.40
N THR A 190 -18.67 -12.46 5.05
CA THR A 190 -19.42 -13.71 5.09
C THR A 190 -19.22 -14.28 6.48
N ASN A 191 -20.25 -14.12 7.30
CA ASN A 191 -20.43 -14.60 8.66
C ASN A 191 -19.56 -15.83 9.00
N ASN A 192 -18.34 -15.62 9.53
CA ASN A 192 -17.75 -16.58 10.46
C ASN A 192 -16.56 -16.00 11.23
N THR A 193 -16.75 -16.04 12.54
CA THR A 193 -15.82 -15.80 13.63
C THR A 193 -14.61 -16.74 13.59
N SER A 194 -13.43 -16.20 13.91
CA SER A 194 -12.11 -16.85 14.04
C SER A 194 -11.32 -17.10 12.74
N ALA A 195 -11.16 -16.09 11.90
CA ALA A 195 -10.42 -16.24 10.64
C ALA A 195 -8.93 -15.95 10.83
N THR A 196 -8.09 -16.90 10.40
CA THR A 196 -6.76 -16.52 9.88
C THR A 196 -7.04 -15.70 8.64
N GLU A 197 -6.72 -14.41 8.67
CA GLU A 197 -6.88 -13.54 7.51
C GLU A 197 -5.68 -13.69 6.59
N CYS A 198 -5.96 -13.69 5.29
CA CYS A 198 -4.95 -13.77 4.27
C CYS A 198 -4.68 -12.39 3.71
N PHE A 199 -3.41 -12.06 3.55
CA PHE A 199 -2.99 -10.76 3.06
C PHE A 199 -1.95 -10.92 1.96
N LEU A 200 -1.88 -9.94 1.08
CA LEU A 200 -0.77 -9.79 0.16
C LEU A 200 0.21 -8.78 0.76
N THR A 201 1.50 -9.10 0.79
CA THR A 201 2.51 -8.16 1.30
C THR A 201 3.59 -7.90 0.28
N PHE A 202 4.21 -6.73 0.39
CA PHE A 202 5.46 -6.42 -0.30
C PHE A 202 6.32 -5.51 0.57
N GLY A 203 7.62 -5.56 0.38
CA GLY A 203 8.59 -4.64 0.98
C GLY A 203 9.19 -3.70 -0.04
N ILE A 204 9.71 -2.56 0.42
CA ILE A 204 10.65 -1.74 -0.34
C ILE A 204 11.96 -1.70 0.44
N GLU A 205 13.06 -1.99 -0.23
CA GLU A 205 14.39 -1.94 0.37
C GLU A 205 14.68 -0.59 1.02
N LYS A 206 15.40 -0.64 2.13
CA LYS A 206 15.85 0.57 2.81
C LYS A 206 16.92 1.27 1.96
N PRO A 207 16.77 2.55 1.60
CA PRO A 207 17.84 3.29 0.95
C PRO A 207 19.08 3.39 1.83
N THR A 208 20.25 3.25 1.22
CA THR A 208 21.52 3.64 1.87
C THR A 208 21.56 5.17 2.03
N LEU A 209 22.41 5.68 2.93
CA LEU A 209 22.55 7.13 3.12
C LEU A 209 22.92 7.88 1.83
N PRO A 210 23.86 7.39 0.99
CA PRO A 210 24.14 8.01 -0.31
C PRO A 210 22.93 8.06 -1.25
N GLN A 211 22.16 6.96 -1.33
CA GLN A 211 20.94 6.91 -2.14
C GLN A 211 19.90 7.91 -1.64
N LEU A 212 19.69 7.97 -0.32
CA LEU A 212 18.77 8.93 0.29
C LEU A 212 19.17 10.38 -0.02
N ASN A 213 20.46 10.70 0.09
CA ASN A 213 20.98 12.02 -0.26
C ASN A 213 20.70 12.36 -1.73
N TYR A 214 21.00 11.44 -2.64
CA TYR A 214 20.76 11.60 -4.08
C TYR A 214 19.28 11.89 -4.38
N MET A 215 18.38 11.06 -3.86
CA MET A 215 16.93 11.20 -4.05
C MET A 215 16.40 12.54 -3.52
N ASN A 216 16.90 12.98 -2.36
CA ASN A 216 16.51 14.27 -1.77
C ASN A 216 16.98 15.46 -2.62
N THR A 217 18.14 15.37 -3.26
CA THR A 217 18.60 16.38 -4.24
C THR A 217 17.71 16.45 -5.47
N LEU A 218 17.30 15.30 -6.03
CA LEU A 218 16.40 15.28 -7.20
C LEU A 218 15.06 15.94 -6.87
N HIS A 219 14.51 15.65 -5.69
CA HIS A 219 13.24 16.24 -5.27
C HIS A 219 13.31 17.77 -5.12
N LYS A 220 14.37 18.28 -4.50
CA LYS A 220 14.58 19.74 -4.37
C LYS A 220 14.73 20.46 -5.71
N ARG A 221 15.25 19.77 -6.74
CA ARG A 221 15.35 20.33 -8.10
C ARG A 221 14.02 20.35 -8.83
N ALA A 222 13.14 19.37 -8.59
CA ALA A 222 11.83 19.29 -9.23
C ALA A 222 10.79 20.29 -8.66
N GLN A 223 11.07 20.91 -7.52
CA GLN A 223 10.22 21.92 -6.87
C GLN A 223 10.62 23.38 -7.15
N LYS A 224 11.69 23.60 -7.93
CA LYS A 224 12.10 24.92 -8.43
C LYS A 224 11.64 25.10 -9.86
#